data_AF-A0A8T4UXQ5-F1
#
_entry.id   AF-A0A8T4UXQ5-F1
#
_cell.length_a   1.000
_cell.length_b   1.000
_cell.length_c   1.000
_cell.angle_alpha   90.00
_cell.angle_beta   90.00
_cell.angle_gamma   90.00
#
_symmetry.space_group_name_H-M   'P 1'
#
loop_
_entity.id
_entity.type
_entity.pdbx_description
1 polymer ?
#
loop_
_entity_poly.entity_id
_entity_poly.type
_entity_poly.pdbx_seq_one_letter_code
_entity_poly.pdbx_strand_id
1 'polypeptide(L)' 'MTDYEEKYDQARAFLQEWLDQQGHDRCWYYPDLFRKLVGIYEIVPALEPELPPLEEFKKGCERYQREEYEQS' A
#
# COMPACT_ATOMS: atom_id res chain seq x y z
N MET A 1 9.28 -26.20 4.74
CA MET A 1 9.29 -24.77 4.40
C MET A 1 10.28 -24.08 5.30
N THR A 2 11.15 -23.28 4.70
CA THR A 2 11.99 -22.31 5.42
C THR A 2 11.14 -21.11 5.84
N ASP A 3 11.56 -20.37 6.87
CA ASP A 3 10.89 -19.14 7.34
C ASP A 3 10.67 -18.12 6.20
N TYR A 4 11.63 -18.05 5.28
CA TYR A 4 11.57 -17.18 4.11
C TYR A 4 10.46 -17.55 3.12
N GLU A 5 10.26 -18.84 2.85
CA GLU A 5 9.19 -19.31 1.96
C GLU A 5 7.81 -18.99 2.54
N GLU A 6 7.65 -19.12 3.86
CA GLU A 6 6.40 -18.79 4.54
C GLU A 6 6.09 -17.29 4.46
N LYS A 7 7.07 -16.42 4.75
CA LYS A 7 6.90 -14.96 4.63
C LYS A 7 6.60 -14.54 3.19
N TYR A 8 7.25 -15.17 2.21
CA TYR A 8 6.97 -14.94 0.80
C TYR A 8 5.53 -15.29 0.43
N ASP A 9 5.06 -16.48 0.81
CA ASP A 9 3.70 -16.94 0.49
C ASP A 9 2.64 -16.06 1.15
N GLN A 10 2.87 -15.63 2.41
CA GLN A 10 1.98 -14.70 3.10
C GLN A 10 1.90 -13.34 2.40
N ALA A 11 3.04 -12.76 2.02
CA ALA A 11 3.08 -11.48 1.31
C ALA A 11 2.41 -11.59 -0.06
N ARG A 12 2.67 -12.68 -0.80
CA ARG A 12 2.06 -12.93 -2.10
C ARG A 12 0.54 -13.04 -2.01
N ALA A 13 0.02 -13.81 -1.05
CA ALA A 13 -1.42 -13.98 -0.87
C ALA A 13 -2.11 -12.63 -0.57
N PHE A 14 -1.52 -11.84 0.34
CA PHE A 14 -2.06 -10.54 0.69
C PHE A 14 -2.00 -9.52 -0.46
N LEU A 15 -0.92 -9.51 -1.23
CA LEU A 15 -0.80 -8.67 -2.43
C LEU A 15 -1.84 -9.04 -3.49
N GLN A 16 -2.10 -10.34 -3.68
CA GLN A 16 -3.12 -10.79 -4.62
C GLN A 16 -4.53 -10.35 -4.16
N GLU A 17 -4.85 -10.52 -2.88
CA GLU A 17 -6.13 -10.06 -2.31
C GLU A 17 -6.32 -8.56 -2.54
N TRP A 18 -5.28 -7.75 -2.34
CA TRP A 18 -5.32 -6.31 -2.60
C TRP A 18 -5.50 -5.99 -4.09
N LEU A 19 -4.78 -6.69 -4.98
CA LEU A 19 -4.91 -6.49 -6.44
C LEU A 19 -6.31 -6.85 -6.97
N ASP A 20 -6.96 -7.82 -6.33
CA ASP A 20 -8.30 -8.26 -6.71
C ASP A 20 -9.40 -7.29 -6.25
N GLN A 21 -9.09 -6.31 -5.39
CA GLN A 21 -10.03 -5.26 -4.98
C GLN A 21 -10.44 -4.37 -6.16
N GLN A 22 -11.71 -3.96 -6.16
CA GLN A 22 -12.32 -3.19 -7.24
C GLN A 22 -12.90 -1.87 -6.71
N GLY A 23 -12.97 -0.84 -7.57
CA GLY A 23 -13.59 0.44 -7.21
C GLY A 23 -12.78 1.25 -6.18
N HIS A 24 -13.48 1.92 -5.27
CA HIS A 24 -12.85 2.78 -4.25
C HIS A 24 -11.93 2.02 -3.29
N ASP A 25 -12.10 0.70 -3.16
CA ASP A 25 -11.25 -0.15 -2.33
C ASP A 25 -9.83 -0.28 -2.90
N ARG A 26 -9.62 -0.01 -4.20
CA ARG A 26 -8.29 0.05 -4.83
C ARG A 26 -7.60 1.42 -4.68
N CYS A 27 -8.17 2.34 -3.89
CA CYS A 27 -7.60 3.67 -3.73
C CYS A 27 -6.12 3.60 -3.30
N TRP A 28 -5.29 4.47 -3.87
CA TRP A 28 -3.84 4.51 -3.60
C TRP A 28 -3.50 4.71 -2.11
N TYR A 29 -4.44 5.23 -1.32
CA TYR A 29 -4.27 5.40 0.12
C TYR A 29 -4.79 4.20 0.92
N TYR A 30 -4.10 3.06 0.80
CA TYR A 30 -4.21 1.98 1.78
C TYR A 30 -2.90 1.85 2.57
N PRO A 31 -2.74 2.63 3.65
CA PRO A 31 -1.60 2.44 4.56
C PRO A 31 -1.56 1.02 5.15
N ASP A 32 -2.67 0.30 5.11
CA ASP A 32 -2.78 -1.08 5.59
C ASP A 32 -1.98 -2.07 4.73
N LEU A 33 -1.83 -1.83 3.42
CA LEU A 33 -0.97 -2.64 2.55
C LEU A 33 0.47 -2.62 3.07
N PHE A 34 1.01 -1.41 3.26
CA PHE A 34 2.37 -1.23 3.74
C PHE A 34 2.55 -1.72 5.17
N ARG A 35 1.61 -1.43 6.08
CA ARG A 35 1.68 -1.93 7.47
C ARG A 35 1.73 -3.45 7.54
N LYS A 36 0.93 -4.14 6.73
CA LYS A 36 0.90 -5.60 6.70
C LYS A 36 2.21 -6.18 6.17
N LEU A 37 2.75 -5.63 5.09
CA LEU A 37 4.04 -6.03 4.54
C LEU A 37 5.19 -5.79 5.54
N VAL A 38 5.21 -4.64 6.21
CA VAL A 38 6.16 -4.33 7.28
C VAL A 38 6.09 -5.37 8.40
N GLY A 39 4.89 -5.80 8.78
CA GLY A 39 4.69 -6.86 9.76
C GLY A 39 5.20 -8.23 9.30
N ILE A 40 4.90 -8.64 8.06
CA ILE A 40 5.33 -9.94 7.50
C ILE A 40 6.85 -10.04 7.43
N TYR A 41 7.51 -8.95 7.03
CA TYR A 41 8.96 -8.90 6.88
C TYR A 41 9.68 -8.40 8.13
N GLU A 42 8.95 -8.15 9.22
CA GLU A 42 9.49 -7.70 10.51
C GLU A 42 10.40 -6.45 10.37
N ILE A 43 10.01 -5.55 9.46
CA ILE A 43 10.78 -4.35 9.17
C ILE A 43 10.57 -3.33 10.28
N VAL A 44 11.67 -2.87 10.88
CA VAL A 44 11.62 -1.78 11.87
C VAL A 44 11.99 -0.47 11.17
N PRO A 45 11.08 0.52 11.09
CA PRO A 45 11.39 1.79 10.46
C PRO A 45 12.51 2.51 11.24
N ALA A 46 13.52 2.97 10.51
CA ALA A 46 14.65 3.70 11.10
C ALA A 46 14.29 5.14 11.50
N LEU A 47 13.19 5.67 10.95
CA LEU A 47 12.70 7.02 11.18
C LEU A 47 11.21 6.95 11.51
N GLU A 48 10.76 7.83 12.40
CA GLU A 48 9.33 7.99 12.64
C GLU A 48 8.71 8.72 11.44
N PRO A 49 7.68 8.15 10.79
CA PRO A 49 7.06 8.78 9.64
C PRO A 49 6.24 9.99 10.09
N GLU A 50 6.60 11.17 9.59
CA GLU A 50 5.74 12.35 9.72
C GLU A 50 4.62 12.29 8.68
N LEU A 51 3.38 12.53 9.12
CA LEU A 51 2.25 12.64 8.20
C LEU A 51 2.39 13.95 7.40
N PRO A 52 2.19 13.92 6.07
CA PRO A 52 2.20 15.14 5.29
C PRO A 52 1.05 16.06 5.73
N PRO A 53 1.19 17.39 5.56
CA PRO A 53 0.07 18.30 5.73
C PRO A 53 -1.13 17.89 4.87
N LEU A 54 -2.36 18.13 5.38
CA LEU A 54 -3.60 17.75 4.70
C LEU A 54 -3.70 18.27 3.26
N GLU A 55 -3.19 19.48 3.00
CA GLU A 55 -3.20 20.05 1.65
C GLU A 55 -2.31 19.26 0.68
N GLU A 56 -1.13 18.83 1.11
CA GLU A 56 -0.23 18.01 0.28
C GLU A 56 -0.83 16.64 0.03
N PHE A 57 -1.44 16.06 1.06
CA PHE A 57 -2.16 14.80 0.94
C PHE A 57 -3.25 14.86 -0.14
N LYS A 58 -4.11 15.89 -0.10
CA LYS A 58 -5.17 16.09 -1.09
C LYS A 58 -4.65 16.27 -2.51
N LYS A 59 -3.58 17.07 -2.69
CA LYS A 59 -2.94 17.25 -4.00
C LYS A 59 -2.43 15.93 -4.59
N GLY A 60 -1.92 15.03 -3.73
CA GLY A 60 -1.52 13.69 -4.14
C GLY A 60 -2.70 12.87 -4.69
N CYS A 61 -3.83 12.87 -3.98
CA CYS A 61 -5.06 12.19 -4.42
C CYS A 61 -5.59 12.75 -5.75
N GLU A 62 -5.63 14.08 -5.90
CA GLU A 62 -6.08 14.74 -7.12
C GLU A 62 -5.20 14.40 -8.33
N ARG A 63 -3.87 14.40 -8.15
CA ARG A 63 -2.94 14.01 -9.22
C ARG A 63 -3.15 12.56 -9.64
N TYR A 64 -3.25 11.63 -8.69
CA TYR A 64 -3.46 10.21 -8.98
C TYR A 64 -4.78 9.98 -9.72
N GLN A 65 -5.87 10.59 -9.25
CA GLN A 65 -7.15 10.52 -9.95
C GLN A 65 -7.01 11.01 -11.40
N ARG A 66 -6.32 12.13 -11.61
CA ARG A 66 -6.10 12.65 -12.96
C ARG A 66 -5.34 11.66 -13.84
N GLU A 67 -4.25 11.09 -13.33
CA GLU A 67 -3.41 10.13 -14.08
C GLU A 67 -4.16 8.84 -14.46
N GLU A 68 -5.06 8.35 -13.61
CA GLU A 68 -5.85 7.13 -13.87
C GLU A 68 -7.04 7.39 -14.81
N TYR A 69 -7.71 8.53 -14.69
CA TYR A 69 -8.96 8.80 -15.41
C TYR A 69 -8.79 9.67 -16.67
N GLU A 70 -7.72 10.45 -16.81
CA GLU A 70 -7.43 11.21 -18.05
C GLU A 70 -6.65 10.40 -19.09
N GLN A 71 -6.18 9.19 -18.76
CA GLN A 71 -5.58 8.27 -19.73
C GLN A 71 -6.60 7.40 -20.51
N SER A 72 -7.89 7.70 -20.37
CA SER A 72 -9.01 7.01 -21.06
C SER A 72 -9.49 7.75 -22.30
#